data_AF-A0A9Q0DQA6-F1
#
_entry.id   AF-A0A9Q0DQA6-F1
#
_cell.length_a   1.000
_cell.length_b   1.000
_cell.length_c   1.000
_cell.angle_alpha   90.00
_cell.angle_beta   90.00
_cell.angle_gamma   90.00
#
_symmetry.space_group_name_H-M   'P 1'
#
loop_
_entity.id
_entity.type
_entity.pdbx_description
1 polymer ?
#
loop_
_entity_poly.entity_id
_entity_poly.type
_entity_poly.pdbx_seq_one_letter_code
_entity_poly.pdbx_strand_id
1 'polypeptide(L)'
;MTEDMCKVFVRVRPLNSMEVDGNMSKVVHVVDDQIVLLEQKVRLDVTHRTHNVSDTKDLEFRFDKVFGEDSTQAEVFENTTKAVLEGFMRGFTCTVHSHIDGLLKENASSFSFTSDIWSSDVSPVSMLSLTAQWIDADFQLRNVILHSQEFPGPHTAAALATAFENMFQTWNIPKEKVHVILRDNARNMVKAMKDAGWQSLGCMAHTLQLAVHEGVLSQRSISDIAAIGRRIVGHFKHSPLAYSRLQNVQKDLSQTPKRLQQDVATRWNSTYYMLKSLHEQKRALGAYVADFDLPDTFSASQWGLIENMLSLLEPFEELTQKISKASTSAADVIPSVMALKRFLGKEVASDHGVKTSKATLLEAVSRRFAEMEKEPLYSLATIIDPRYKDRLFSNEVKAEVKGRLLDQLVEQQIQPLTSTWSFSRVRHRRAG
;
A
#
# COMPACT_ATOMS: atom_id res chain seq x y z
N MET A 1 -5.15 31.65 -30.28
CA MET A 1 -5.68 30.62 -31.18
C MET A 1 -4.50 29.95 -31.86
N THR A 2 -3.97 28.89 -31.26
CA THR A 2 -3.07 27.97 -31.95
C THR A 2 -3.96 27.00 -32.72
N GLU A 3 -3.84 26.93 -34.04
CA GLU A 3 -4.57 25.95 -34.85
C GLU A 3 -4.18 24.54 -34.41
N ASP A 4 -5.11 23.82 -33.78
CA ASP A 4 -4.95 22.38 -33.51
C ASP A 4 -5.04 21.63 -34.85
N MET A 5 -3.91 21.55 -35.54
CA MET A 5 -3.80 20.80 -36.79
C MET A 5 -3.83 19.31 -36.48
N CYS A 6 -4.77 18.59 -37.09
CA CYS A 6 -4.87 17.13 -36.99
C CYS A 6 -3.60 16.48 -37.52
N LYS A 7 -2.84 15.79 -36.66
CA LYS A 7 -1.65 15.05 -37.07
C LYS A 7 -2.06 13.75 -37.78
N VAL A 8 -1.50 13.52 -38.96
CA VAL A 8 -1.75 12.35 -39.79
C VAL A 8 -0.47 11.52 -39.88
N PHE A 9 -0.60 10.24 -39.51
CA PHE A 9 0.49 9.29 -39.48
C PHE A 9 0.20 8.13 -40.43
N VAL A 10 1.21 7.63 -41.13
CA VAL A 10 1.09 6.47 -42.02
C VAL A 10 2.04 5.37 -41.59
N ARG A 11 1.56 4.13 -41.57
CA ARG A 11 2.38 2.95 -41.32
C ARG A 11 2.25 1.96 -42.47
N VAL A 12 3.39 1.67 -43.11
CA VAL A 12 3.48 0.64 -44.15
C VAL A 12 3.82 -0.67 -43.47
N ARG A 13 2.91 -1.65 -43.55
CA ARG A 13 3.15 -2.99 -42.98
C ARG A 13 4.04 -3.82 -43.92
N PRO A 14 4.79 -4.80 -43.39
CA PRO A 14 5.42 -5.81 -44.23
C PRO A 14 4.36 -6.62 -45.00
N LEU A 15 4.79 -7.20 -46.12
CA LEU A 15 3.99 -8.15 -46.89
C LEU A 15 3.68 -9.39 -46.04
N ASN A 16 2.47 -9.91 -46.17
CA ASN A 16 2.09 -11.17 -45.55
C ASN A 16 2.55 -12.36 -46.42
N SER A 17 2.51 -13.58 -45.86
CA SER A 17 2.99 -14.79 -46.53
C SER A 17 2.34 -15.01 -47.89
N MET A 18 1.03 -14.76 -48.01
CA MET A 18 0.30 -14.94 -49.27
C MET A 18 0.74 -13.95 -50.36
N GLU A 19 1.07 -12.72 -49.98
CA GLU A 19 1.56 -11.68 -50.90
C GLU A 19 2.98 -11.98 -51.40
N VAL A 20 3.82 -12.54 -50.52
CA VAL A 20 5.17 -12.98 -50.86
C VAL A 20 5.12 -14.22 -51.76
N ASP A 21 4.33 -15.23 -51.39
CA ASP A 21 4.16 -16.46 -52.16
C ASP A 21 3.51 -16.21 -53.52
N GLY A 22 2.64 -15.20 -53.59
CA GLY A 22 2.01 -14.71 -54.82
C GLY A 22 2.90 -13.83 -55.70
N ASN A 23 4.15 -13.56 -55.30
CA ASN A 23 5.11 -12.70 -56.00
C ASN A 23 4.55 -11.30 -56.33
N MET A 24 3.78 -10.73 -55.41
CA MET A 24 3.17 -9.40 -55.57
C MET A 24 4.23 -8.30 -55.44
N SER A 25 4.27 -7.35 -56.38
CA SER A 25 5.19 -6.22 -56.33
C SER A 25 4.74 -5.18 -55.30
N LYS A 26 5.67 -4.68 -54.49
CA LYS A 26 5.44 -3.50 -53.65
C LYS A 26 5.19 -2.29 -54.54
N VAL A 27 4.14 -1.53 -54.24
CA VAL A 27 3.80 -0.27 -54.94
C VAL A 27 3.91 0.94 -54.03
N VAL A 28 4.22 0.73 -52.74
CA VAL A 28 4.38 1.78 -51.74
C VAL A 28 5.81 1.74 -51.24
N HIS A 29 6.51 2.86 -51.34
CA HIS A 29 7.91 3.01 -50.93
C HIS A 29 8.04 4.13 -49.92
N VAL A 30 8.54 3.81 -48.73
CA VAL A 30 8.90 4.82 -47.72
C VAL A 30 10.23 5.43 -48.13
N VAL A 31 10.24 6.74 -48.36
CA VAL A 31 11.44 7.48 -48.75
C VAL A 31 12.19 7.91 -47.50
N ASP A 32 11.47 8.51 -46.56
CA ASP A 32 11.97 8.96 -45.28
C ASP A 32 10.85 8.96 -44.24
N ASP A 33 11.07 9.63 -43.13
CA ASP A 33 10.14 9.65 -42.00
C ASP A 33 8.92 10.56 -42.19
N GLN A 34 8.75 11.18 -43.36
CA GLN A 34 7.60 12.03 -43.70
C GLN A 34 7.01 11.73 -45.07
N ILE A 35 7.73 11.03 -45.94
CA ILE A 35 7.38 10.88 -47.35
C ILE A 35 7.15 9.42 -47.73
N VAL A 36 6.03 9.18 -48.42
CA VAL A 36 5.72 7.91 -49.09
C VAL A 36 5.53 8.15 -50.60
N LEU A 37 6.15 7.31 -51.41
CA LEU A 37 5.91 7.23 -52.85
C LEU A 37 4.97 6.07 -53.16
N LEU A 38 3.96 6.33 -53.99
CA LEU A 38 3.07 5.33 -54.56
C LEU A 38 3.37 5.18 -56.05
N GLU A 39 3.88 4.01 -56.45
CA GLU A 39 4.15 3.67 -57.85
C GLU A 39 2.82 3.45 -58.59
N GLN A 40 2.52 4.29 -59.58
CA GLN A 40 1.37 4.09 -60.46
C GLN A 40 1.80 3.41 -61.76
N LYS A 41 1.37 2.16 -61.96
CA LYS A 41 1.46 1.51 -63.27
C LYS A 41 0.40 2.08 -64.20
N VAL A 42 0.79 3.02 -65.07
CA VAL A 42 -0.06 3.50 -66.16
C VAL A 42 -0.20 2.40 -67.20
N ARG A 43 -1.42 1.91 -67.42
CA ARG A 43 -1.72 0.95 -68.50
C ARG A 43 -1.85 1.75 -69.80
N LEU A 44 -0.81 1.73 -70.64
CA LEU A 44 -0.86 2.28 -72.00
C LEU A 44 -1.29 1.17 -72.97
N ASP A 45 -2.49 1.29 -73.54
CA ASP A 45 -2.95 0.44 -74.64
C ASP A 45 -2.15 0.76 -75.91
N VAL A 46 -1.54 -0.27 -76.51
CA VAL A 46 -0.59 -0.16 -77.62
C VAL A 46 -1.31 -0.21 -78.96
N THR A 47 -1.17 0.84 -79.78
CA THR A 47 -1.16 0.67 -81.24
C THR A 47 0.00 1.46 -81.87
N HIS A 48 0.90 0.67 -82.47
CA HIS A 48 1.96 1.03 -83.42
C HIS A 48 3.22 1.76 -82.95
N ARG A 49 4.26 0.92 -82.86
CA ARG A 49 5.67 1.10 -83.24
C ARG A 49 6.50 2.18 -82.51
N THR A 50 7.62 1.66 -81.99
CA THR A 50 8.80 2.32 -81.40
C THR A 50 8.58 3.13 -80.15
N HIS A 51 8.77 2.53 -78.96
CA HIS A 51 9.21 3.24 -77.76
C HIS A 51 9.92 2.31 -76.76
N ASN A 52 11.17 2.65 -76.42
CA ASN A 52 11.71 2.40 -75.08
C ASN A 52 11.35 3.61 -74.21
N VAL A 53 11.27 3.36 -72.90
CA VAL A 53 10.90 4.23 -71.77
C VAL A 53 9.41 4.17 -71.41
N SER A 54 9.07 3.37 -70.39
CA SER A 54 7.86 3.58 -69.59
C SER A 54 8.17 4.66 -68.56
N ASP A 55 7.53 5.83 -68.66
CA ASP A 55 7.53 6.81 -67.59
C ASP A 55 6.54 6.35 -66.51
N THR A 56 7.06 5.78 -65.42
CA THR A 56 6.30 5.60 -64.17
C THR A 56 6.23 6.98 -63.48
N LYS A 57 5.02 7.52 -63.31
CA LYS A 57 4.82 8.71 -62.47
C LYS A 57 4.55 8.25 -61.05
N ASP A 58 5.54 8.36 -60.19
CA ASP A 58 5.38 8.11 -58.76
C ASP A 58 4.64 9.28 -58.11
N LEU A 59 3.63 8.97 -57.30
CA LEU A 59 2.92 9.98 -56.51
C LEU A 59 3.56 10.12 -55.13
N GLU A 60 4.01 11.33 -54.79
CA GLU A 60 4.56 11.66 -53.49
C GLU A 60 3.45 12.13 -52.53
N PHE A 61 3.38 11.50 -51.35
CA PHE A 61 2.52 11.89 -50.24
C PHE A 61 3.36 12.25 -49.03
N ARG A 62 3.01 13.37 -48.37
CA ARG A 62 3.67 13.84 -47.15
C ARG A 62 2.76 13.74 -45.94
N PHE A 63 3.30 13.28 -44.83
CA PHE A 63 2.61 13.06 -43.54
C PHE A 63 3.45 13.60 -42.38
N ASP A 64 2.84 13.74 -41.20
CA ASP A 64 3.56 14.20 -40.00
C ASP A 64 4.61 13.18 -39.53
N LYS A 65 4.34 11.88 -39.72
CA LYS A 65 5.32 10.79 -39.62
C LYS A 65 4.91 9.59 -40.48
N VAL A 66 5.90 8.96 -41.09
CA VAL A 66 5.79 7.69 -41.81
C VAL A 66 6.58 6.61 -41.08
N PHE A 67 5.95 5.48 -40.83
CA PHE A 67 6.54 4.29 -40.24
C PHE A 67 6.73 3.22 -41.32
N GLY A 68 7.97 2.76 -41.48
CA GLY A 68 8.31 1.69 -42.41
C GLY A 68 7.93 0.31 -41.92
N GLU A 69 8.20 -0.70 -42.75
CA GLU A 69 7.86 -2.11 -42.47
C GLU A 69 8.58 -2.65 -41.22
N ASP A 70 9.77 -2.12 -40.94
CA ASP A 70 10.58 -2.50 -39.78
C ASP A 70 10.19 -1.75 -38.49
N SER A 71 9.26 -0.78 -38.58
CA SER A 71 8.88 0.01 -37.42
C SER A 71 8.12 -0.81 -36.38
N THR A 72 8.61 -0.75 -35.14
CA THR A 72 8.07 -1.51 -34.02
C THR A 72 6.80 -0.86 -33.44
N GLN A 73 6.03 -1.62 -32.67
CA GLN A 73 4.88 -1.08 -31.93
C GLN A 73 5.29 0.03 -30.95
N ALA A 74 6.48 -0.09 -30.34
CA ALA A 74 7.00 0.89 -29.39
C ALA A 74 7.29 2.23 -30.08
N GLU A 75 7.94 2.20 -31.24
CA GLU A 75 8.23 3.41 -32.03
C GLU A 75 6.95 4.12 -32.48
N VAL A 76 5.93 3.37 -32.91
CA VAL A 76 4.62 3.95 -33.26
C VAL A 76 4.00 4.61 -32.05
N PHE A 77 3.99 3.97 -30.88
CA PHE A 77 3.45 4.54 -29.64
C PHE A 77 4.16 5.83 -29.22
N GLU A 78 5.50 5.80 -29.18
CA GLU A 78 6.36 6.92 -28.78
C GLU A 78 6.14 8.16 -29.66
N ASN A 79 5.92 7.99 -30.96
CA ASN A 79 5.79 9.09 -31.92
C ASN A 79 4.34 9.54 -32.18
N THR A 80 3.34 8.83 -31.65
CA THR A 80 1.91 9.17 -31.86
C THR A 80 1.21 9.48 -30.55
N THR A 81 0.88 8.44 -29.80
CA THR A 81 -0.07 8.48 -28.68
C THR A 81 0.58 8.91 -27.37
N LYS A 82 1.88 8.71 -27.18
CA LYS A 82 2.59 9.14 -25.96
C LYS A 82 2.43 10.63 -25.69
N ALA A 83 2.68 11.49 -26.67
CA ALA A 83 2.56 12.94 -26.49
C ALA A 83 1.11 13.38 -26.20
N VAL A 84 0.13 12.72 -26.82
CA VAL A 84 -1.30 12.97 -26.57
C VAL A 84 -1.68 12.55 -25.14
N LEU A 85 -1.25 11.36 -24.71
CA LEU A 85 -1.45 10.88 -23.34
C LEU A 85 -0.75 11.77 -22.32
N GLU A 86 0.49 12.19 -22.59
CA GLU A 86 1.20 13.13 -21.73
C GLU A 86 0.51 14.49 -21.66
N GLY A 87 -0.03 14.99 -22.77
CA GLY A 87 -0.82 16.23 -22.80
C GLY A 87 -2.11 16.11 -21.99
N PHE A 88 -2.85 15.03 -22.19
CA PHE A 88 -4.06 14.69 -21.44
C PHE A 88 -3.77 14.57 -19.94
N MET A 89 -2.79 13.74 -19.57
CA MET A 89 -2.39 13.54 -18.18
C MET A 89 -1.89 14.83 -17.54
N ARG A 90 -1.15 15.69 -18.27
CA ARG A 90 -0.75 17.02 -17.78
C ARG A 90 -1.98 17.89 -17.46
N GLY A 91 -2.97 17.92 -18.35
CA GLY A 91 -4.22 18.66 -18.11
C GLY A 91 -4.98 18.19 -16.87
N PHE A 92 -5.10 16.88 -16.69
CA PHE A 92 -5.69 16.29 -15.48
C PHE A 92 -4.88 16.62 -14.23
N THR A 93 -3.56 16.44 -14.27
CA THR A 93 -2.67 16.72 -13.13
C THR A 93 -2.74 18.19 -12.72
N CYS A 94 -2.74 19.14 -13.65
CA CYS A 94 -2.88 20.57 -13.34
C CYS A 94 -4.22 20.88 -12.67
N THR A 95 -5.30 20.25 -13.16
CA THR A 95 -6.67 20.45 -12.62
C THR A 95 -6.78 19.84 -11.22
N VAL A 96 -6.31 18.61 -11.04
CA VAL A 96 -6.27 17.91 -9.75
C VAL A 96 -5.39 18.65 -8.75
N HIS A 97 -4.21 19.10 -9.16
CA HIS A 97 -3.32 19.90 -8.32
C HIS A 97 -3.99 21.20 -7.86
N SER A 98 -4.60 21.96 -8.79
CA SER A 98 -5.30 23.20 -8.43
C SER A 98 -6.47 22.94 -7.49
N HIS A 99 -7.20 21.84 -7.69
CA HIS A 99 -8.28 21.44 -6.80
C HIS A 99 -7.76 21.09 -5.39
N ILE A 100 -6.71 20.27 -5.29
CA ILE A 100 -6.11 19.90 -4.00
C ILE A 100 -5.52 21.13 -3.30
N ASP A 101 -4.80 21.99 -4.02
CA ASP A 101 -4.24 23.24 -3.48
C ASP A 101 -5.35 24.15 -2.92
N GLY A 102 -6.49 24.25 -3.62
CA GLY A 102 -7.69 24.92 -3.12
C GLY A 102 -8.22 24.29 -1.82
N LEU A 103 -8.35 22.96 -1.78
CA LEU A 103 -8.79 22.24 -0.57
C LEU A 103 -7.85 22.47 0.63
N LEU A 104 -6.54 22.51 0.40
CA LEU A 104 -5.54 22.75 1.45
C LEU A 104 -5.56 24.22 1.94
N LYS A 105 -5.88 25.19 1.08
CA LYS A 105 -5.90 26.60 1.46
C LYS A 105 -7.18 27.01 2.21
N GLU A 106 -8.34 26.55 1.76
CA GLU A 106 -9.63 27.09 2.18
C GLU A 106 -10.21 26.40 3.42
N ASN A 107 -9.89 25.12 3.66
CA ASN A 107 -10.71 24.28 4.54
C ASN A 107 -10.01 23.71 5.79
N ALA A 108 -8.76 24.11 6.09
CA ALA A 108 -8.01 23.50 7.18
C ALA A 108 -7.16 24.49 8.00
N SER A 109 -7.41 24.50 9.31
CA SER A 109 -6.59 25.19 10.32
C SER A 109 -5.27 24.46 10.57
N SER A 110 -5.28 23.13 10.55
CA SER A 110 -4.10 22.29 10.74
C SER A 110 -4.22 20.96 10.02
N PHE A 111 -3.07 20.37 9.68
CA PHE A 111 -2.95 19.10 8.97
C PHE A 111 -2.17 18.10 9.80
N SER A 112 -2.67 16.86 9.83
CA SER A 112 -1.86 15.71 10.24
C SER A 112 -1.41 14.96 9.00
N PHE A 113 -0.23 14.35 9.06
CA PHE A 113 0.32 13.62 7.93
C PHE A 113 0.64 12.19 8.31
N THR A 114 0.50 11.28 7.36
CA THR A 114 1.07 9.94 7.46
C THR A 114 2.11 9.76 6.39
N SER A 115 3.26 9.19 6.76
CA SER A 115 4.34 8.89 5.83
C SER A 115 4.86 7.49 6.07
N ASP A 116 5.14 6.80 4.98
CA ASP A 116 5.79 5.50 4.94
C ASP A 116 6.91 5.52 3.90
N ILE A 117 7.99 4.79 4.20
CA ILE A 117 9.09 4.52 3.27
C ILE A 117 9.27 3.02 3.13
N TRP A 118 9.19 2.53 1.91
CA TRP A 118 9.30 1.09 1.63
C TRP A 118 10.14 0.84 0.38
N SER A 119 10.77 -0.33 0.34
CA SER A 119 11.43 -0.81 -0.87
C SER A 119 10.40 -1.47 -1.79
N SER A 120 10.50 -1.20 -3.09
CA SER A 120 9.69 -1.86 -4.11
C SER A 120 10.10 -3.32 -4.26
N ASP A 121 9.12 -4.22 -4.37
CA ASP A 121 9.36 -5.66 -4.56
C ASP A 121 9.71 -6.01 -6.02
N VAL A 122 9.48 -5.08 -6.96
CA VAL A 122 9.65 -5.30 -8.42
C VAL A 122 10.80 -4.49 -9.02
N SER A 123 11.35 -3.55 -8.26
CA SER A 123 12.44 -2.68 -8.70
C SER A 123 13.30 -2.26 -7.51
N PRO A 124 14.61 -2.03 -7.67
CA PRO A 124 15.53 -1.68 -6.58
C PRO A 124 15.38 -0.20 -6.19
N VAL A 125 14.15 0.27 -6.05
CA VAL A 125 13.81 1.66 -5.69
C VAL A 125 13.15 1.68 -4.32
N SER A 126 13.42 2.74 -3.57
CA SER A 126 12.68 3.06 -2.36
C SER A 126 11.62 4.10 -2.70
N MET A 127 10.41 3.91 -2.19
CA MET A 127 9.30 4.84 -2.34
C MET A 127 9.08 5.56 -1.02
N LEU A 128 8.85 6.87 -1.09
CA LEU A 128 8.44 7.71 0.04
C LEU A 128 7.06 8.28 -0.25
N SER A 129 6.17 8.18 0.74
CA SER A 129 4.82 8.73 0.66
C SER A 129 4.59 9.86 1.65
N LEU A 130 3.67 10.76 1.29
CA LEU A 130 3.12 11.76 2.20
C LEU A 130 1.63 11.88 1.92
N THR A 131 0.81 11.58 2.92
CA THR A 131 -0.65 11.71 2.86
C THR A 131 -1.08 12.75 3.89
N ALA A 132 -1.78 13.78 3.46
CA ALA A 132 -2.38 14.79 4.32
C ALA A 132 -3.75 14.34 4.83
N GLN A 133 -4.08 14.68 6.06
CA GLN A 133 -5.35 14.42 6.71
C GLN A 133 -5.78 15.66 7.52
N TRP A 134 -7.04 16.05 7.40
CA TRP A 134 -7.61 17.17 8.15
C TRP A 134 -9.11 17.00 8.33
N ILE A 135 -9.69 17.83 9.19
CA ILE A 135 -11.14 17.94 9.38
C ILE A 135 -11.58 19.23 8.70
N ASP A 136 -12.56 19.16 7.81
CA ASP A 136 -13.11 20.34 7.13
C ASP A 136 -14.18 21.07 7.97
N ALA A 137 -14.74 22.15 7.42
CA ALA A 137 -15.77 22.95 8.07
C ALA A 137 -17.07 22.17 8.37
N ASP A 138 -17.35 21.10 7.61
CA ASP A 138 -18.50 20.21 7.80
C ASP A 138 -18.20 19.06 8.79
N PHE A 139 -17.08 19.17 9.50
CA PHE A 139 -16.59 18.18 10.46
C PHE A 139 -16.35 16.79 9.82
N GLN A 140 -15.99 16.77 8.53
CA GLN A 140 -15.66 15.55 7.81
C GLN A 140 -14.14 15.35 7.75
N LEU A 141 -13.72 14.12 8.04
CA LEU A 141 -12.32 13.72 7.85
C LEU A 141 -12.02 13.66 6.34
N ARG A 142 -11.11 14.52 5.89
CA ARG A 142 -10.55 14.51 4.54
C ARG A 142 -9.16 13.91 4.57
N ASN A 143 -8.81 13.20 3.50
CA ASN A 143 -7.45 12.72 3.28
C ASN A 143 -7.09 12.80 1.80
N VAL A 144 -5.83 13.14 1.51
CA VAL A 144 -5.29 13.25 0.15
C VAL A 144 -3.84 12.77 0.15
N ILE A 145 -3.50 11.89 -0.79
CA ILE A 145 -2.12 11.50 -1.04
C ILE A 145 -1.46 12.64 -1.83
N LEU A 146 -0.49 13.32 -1.20
CA LEU A 146 0.24 14.43 -1.80
C LEU A 146 1.47 13.95 -2.57
N HIS A 147 2.16 12.95 -2.02
CA HIS A 147 3.34 12.35 -2.64
C HIS A 147 3.31 10.83 -2.54
N SER A 148 3.73 10.19 -3.63
CA SER A 148 4.19 8.81 -3.69
C SER A 148 5.30 8.79 -4.73
N GLN A 149 6.53 9.02 -4.27
CA GLN A 149 7.66 9.31 -5.15
C GLN A 149 8.86 8.44 -4.79
N GLU A 150 9.75 8.23 -5.77
CA GLU A 150 11.02 7.58 -5.51
C GLU A 150 11.87 8.42 -4.55
N PHE A 151 12.53 7.75 -3.62
CA PHE A 151 13.52 8.33 -2.71
C PHE A 151 14.90 7.71 -3.01
N PRO A 152 15.67 8.33 -3.91
CA PRO A 152 16.95 7.77 -4.35
C PRO A 152 18.05 7.98 -3.30
N GLY A 153 19.04 7.08 -3.32
CA GLY A 153 20.23 7.20 -2.49
C GLY A 153 20.04 6.78 -1.03
N PRO A 154 20.95 7.19 -0.13
CA PRO A 154 20.96 6.70 1.24
C PRO A 154 19.85 7.33 2.09
N HIS A 155 19.14 6.51 2.86
CA HIS A 155 18.06 6.93 3.77
C HIS A 155 18.59 7.60 5.04
N THR A 156 19.48 8.58 4.91
CA THR A 156 20.02 9.35 6.03
C THR A 156 18.95 10.28 6.60
N ALA A 157 19.08 10.62 7.89
CA ALA A 157 18.16 11.56 8.54
C ALA A 157 18.11 12.93 7.84
N ALA A 158 19.26 13.43 7.37
CA ALA A 158 19.35 14.70 6.66
C ALA A 158 18.62 14.66 5.31
N ALA A 159 18.82 13.59 4.52
CA ALA A 159 18.15 13.43 3.24
C ALA A 159 16.62 13.32 3.39
N LEU A 160 16.16 12.60 4.42
CA LEU A 160 14.74 12.51 4.75
C LEU A 160 14.18 13.88 5.16
N ALA A 161 14.85 14.61 6.05
CA ALA A 161 14.42 15.96 6.46
C ALA A 161 14.28 16.90 5.26
N THR A 162 15.26 16.93 4.36
CA THR A 162 15.19 17.72 3.11
C THR A 162 14.04 17.29 2.22
N ALA A 163 13.79 15.99 2.08
CA ALA A 163 12.67 15.52 1.26
C ALA A 163 11.31 15.95 1.82
N PHE A 164 11.09 15.87 3.15
CA PHE A 164 9.86 16.36 3.76
C PHE A 164 9.69 17.87 3.59
N GLU A 165 10.76 18.63 3.79
CA GLU A 165 10.75 20.08 3.58
C GLU A 165 10.35 20.42 2.13
N ASN A 166 10.93 19.75 1.13
CA ASN A 166 10.59 19.93 -0.28
C ASN A 166 9.14 19.53 -0.59
N MET A 167 8.64 18.44 0.02
CA MET A 167 7.24 18.03 -0.15
C MET A 167 6.29 19.08 0.41
N PHE A 168 6.54 19.63 1.60
CA PHE A 168 5.70 20.70 2.17
C PHE A 168 5.78 21.99 1.36
N GLN A 169 6.96 22.35 0.87
CA GLN A 169 7.15 23.53 0.00
C GLN A 169 6.40 23.40 -1.33
N THR A 170 6.37 22.19 -1.92
CA THR A 170 5.65 21.94 -3.19
C THR A 170 4.17 22.30 -3.08
N TRP A 171 3.57 22.03 -1.92
CA TRP A 171 2.16 22.31 -1.64
C TRP A 171 1.94 23.61 -0.85
N ASN A 172 2.98 24.43 -0.68
CA ASN A 172 2.96 25.67 0.11
C ASN A 172 2.38 25.48 1.51
N ILE A 173 2.67 24.35 2.16
CA ILE A 173 2.16 24.03 3.50
C ILE A 173 3.10 24.67 4.54
N PRO A 174 2.64 25.67 5.30
CA PRO A 174 3.45 26.30 6.34
C PRO A 174 3.72 25.34 7.48
N LYS A 175 4.87 25.48 8.13
CA LYS A 175 5.29 24.62 9.24
C LYS A 175 4.31 24.66 10.41
N GLU A 176 3.72 25.81 10.66
CA GLU A 176 2.77 26.07 11.73
C GLU A 176 1.43 25.35 11.51
N LYS A 177 1.10 25.00 10.26
CA LYS A 177 -0.09 24.20 9.95
C LYS A 177 0.15 22.70 10.11
N VAL A 178 1.38 22.23 10.31
CA VAL A 178 1.67 20.81 10.51
C VAL A 178 1.46 20.45 11.98
N HIS A 179 0.36 19.77 12.27
CA HIS A 179 0.01 19.32 13.62
C HIS A 179 0.86 18.12 14.06
N VAL A 180 0.93 17.06 13.26
CA VAL A 180 1.73 15.87 13.56
C VAL A 180 2.03 15.05 12.30
N ILE A 181 3.19 14.41 12.26
CA ILE A 181 3.58 13.43 11.24
C ILE A 181 3.62 12.03 11.87
N LEU A 182 2.71 11.15 11.48
CA LEU A 182 2.76 9.72 11.79
C LEU A 182 3.74 9.03 10.84
N ARG A 183 4.76 8.39 11.39
CA ARG A 183 5.89 7.84 10.65
C ARG A 183 6.24 6.42 11.08
N ASP A 184 7.04 5.70 10.30
CA ASP A 184 7.61 4.42 10.72
C ASP A 184 8.56 4.57 11.94
N ASN A 185 9.02 3.48 12.56
CA ASN A 185 9.99 3.58 13.68
C ASN A 185 11.46 3.44 13.24
N ALA A 186 11.78 3.67 11.97
CA ALA A 186 13.16 3.62 11.52
C ALA A 186 13.96 4.74 12.20
N ARG A 187 15.18 4.40 12.69
CA ARG A 187 16.04 5.33 13.44
C ARG A 187 16.29 6.64 12.69
N ASN A 188 16.50 6.57 11.38
CA ASN A 188 16.77 7.75 10.56
C ASN A 188 15.52 8.60 10.34
N MET A 189 14.33 8.00 10.24
CA MET A 189 13.06 8.73 10.14
C MET A 189 12.76 9.48 11.43
N VAL A 190 12.91 8.81 12.58
CA VAL A 190 12.76 9.43 13.92
C VAL A 190 13.72 10.61 14.07
N LYS A 191 14.99 10.40 13.70
CA LYS A 191 16.01 11.45 13.77
C LYS A 191 15.70 12.61 12.82
N ALA A 192 15.25 12.33 11.60
CA ALA A 192 14.90 13.36 10.62
C ALA A 192 13.81 14.30 11.13
N MET A 193 12.71 13.74 11.67
CA MET A 193 11.62 14.53 12.23
C MET A 193 12.08 15.38 13.41
N LYS A 194 12.90 14.79 14.30
CA LYS A 194 13.45 15.50 15.46
C LYS A 194 14.39 16.64 15.05
N ASP A 195 15.35 16.37 14.17
CA ASP A 195 16.35 17.34 13.72
C ASP A 195 15.70 18.49 12.94
N ALA A 196 14.65 18.20 12.16
CA ALA A 196 13.86 19.20 11.46
C ALA A 196 12.82 19.91 12.35
N GLY A 197 12.65 19.49 13.61
CA GLY A 197 11.71 20.12 14.55
C GLY A 197 10.23 19.90 14.19
N TRP A 198 9.89 18.77 13.58
CA TRP A 198 8.52 18.37 13.30
C TRP A 198 7.96 17.51 14.43
N GLN A 199 6.76 17.85 14.91
CA GLN A 199 6.03 16.98 15.82
C GLN A 199 5.69 15.67 15.10
N SER A 200 6.04 14.53 15.71
CA SER A 200 5.83 13.23 15.06
C SER A 200 5.48 12.12 16.05
N LEU A 201 4.72 11.14 15.55
CA LEU A 201 4.35 9.94 16.28
C LEU A 201 4.84 8.70 15.54
N GLY A 202 5.24 7.67 16.30
CA GLY A 202 5.55 6.37 15.75
C GLY A 202 4.30 5.58 15.40
N CYS A 203 4.31 4.93 14.25
CA CYS A 203 3.22 4.06 13.80
C CYS A 203 3.02 2.89 14.77
N MET A 204 1.83 2.82 15.37
CA MET A 204 1.44 1.74 16.29
C MET A 204 1.55 0.36 15.65
N ALA A 205 1.12 0.21 14.39
CA ALA A 205 1.19 -1.08 13.69
C ALA A 205 2.64 -1.55 13.53
N HIS A 206 3.55 -0.63 13.19
CA HIS A 206 4.97 -0.93 13.13
C HIS A 206 5.56 -1.25 14.52
N THR A 207 5.11 -0.56 15.58
CA THR A 207 5.51 -0.90 16.95
C THR A 207 5.05 -2.31 17.35
N LEU A 208 3.82 -2.71 17.00
CA LEU A 208 3.30 -4.05 17.23
C LEU A 208 4.07 -5.11 16.43
N GLN A 209 4.40 -4.82 15.17
CA GLN A 209 5.27 -5.67 14.35
C GLN A 209 6.59 -5.97 15.04
N LEU A 210 7.25 -4.95 15.58
CA LEU A 210 8.51 -5.12 16.31
C LEU A 210 8.32 -5.91 17.61
N ALA A 211 7.20 -5.71 18.33
CA ALA A 211 6.88 -6.43 19.55
C ALA A 211 6.64 -7.93 19.28
N VAL A 212 5.86 -8.27 18.26
CA VAL A 212 5.59 -9.68 17.88
C VAL A 212 6.84 -10.36 17.36
N HIS A 213 7.64 -9.67 16.54
CA HIS A 213 8.88 -10.23 16.03
C HIS A 213 9.85 -10.57 17.17
N GLU A 214 10.07 -9.63 18.08
CA GLU A 214 10.91 -9.83 19.26
C GLU A 214 10.34 -10.89 20.21
N GLY A 215 9.06 -10.77 20.55
CA GLY A 215 8.41 -11.59 21.57
C GLY A 215 8.14 -13.02 21.15
N VAL A 216 7.89 -13.29 19.86
CA VAL A 216 7.43 -14.61 19.38
C VAL A 216 8.29 -15.13 18.22
N LEU A 217 8.43 -14.36 17.14
CA LEU A 217 9.04 -14.88 15.90
C LEU A 217 10.57 -15.08 16.00
N SER A 218 11.23 -14.39 16.91
CA SER A 218 12.67 -14.56 17.18
C SER A 218 13.00 -15.86 17.92
N GLN A 219 12.00 -16.55 18.47
CA GLN A 219 12.20 -17.79 19.21
C GLN A 219 12.52 -18.94 18.26
N ARG A 220 13.57 -19.71 18.57
CA ARG A 220 14.07 -20.80 17.71
C ARG A 220 12.99 -21.79 17.29
N SER A 221 12.18 -22.26 18.24
CA SER A 221 11.09 -23.20 17.97
C SER A 221 10.06 -22.64 16.97
N ILE A 222 9.78 -21.33 17.01
CA ILE A 222 8.85 -20.66 16.10
C ILE A 222 9.51 -20.39 14.74
N SER A 223 10.77 -19.96 14.73
CA SER A 223 11.51 -19.77 13.47
C SER A 223 11.67 -21.07 12.70
N ASP A 224 11.85 -22.19 13.39
CA ASP A 224 11.98 -23.52 12.80
C ASP A 224 10.66 -23.97 12.16
N ILE A 225 9.53 -23.78 12.87
CA ILE A 225 8.19 -24.05 12.34
C ILE A 225 7.89 -23.18 11.13
N ALA A 226 8.22 -21.89 11.17
CA ALA A 226 8.06 -21.01 10.02
C ALA A 226 8.91 -21.47 8.82
N ALA A 227 10.15 -21.92 9.05
CA ALA A 227 11.01 -22.45 8.00
C ALA A 227 10.47 -23.74 7.38
N ILE A 228 9.96 -24.68 8.18
CA ILE A 228 9.26 -25.88 7.69
C ILE A 228 8.04 -25.48 6.85
N GLY A 229 7.23 -24.56 7.37
CA GLY A 229 6.05 -24.04 6.66
C GLY A 229 6.41 -23.47 5.28
N ARG A 230 7.48 -22.66 5.18
CA ARG A 230 7.95 -22.14 3.89
C ARG A 230 8.35 -23.22 2.91
N ARG A 231 8.98 -24.31 3.36
CA ARG A 231 9.37 -25.42 2.47
C ARG A 231 8.16 -26.19 1.97
N ILE A 232 7.19 -26.47 2.83
CA ILE A 232 5.92 -27.10 2.44
C ILE A 232 5.17 -26.20 1.44
N VAL A 233 4.97 -24.92 1.75
CA VAL A 233 4.26 -24.00 0.84
C VAL A 233 5.03 -23.81 -0.47
N GLY A 234 6.36 -23.72 -0.41
CA GLY A 234 7.24 -23.64 -1.58
C GLY A 234 7.04 -24.81 -2.54
N HIS A 235 6.94 -26.04 -2.04
CA HIS A 235 6.66 -27.23 -2.87
C HIS A 235 5.40 -27.06 -3.72
N PHE A 236 4.29 -26.62 -3.12
CA PHE A 236 3.04 -26.39 -3.84
C PHE A 236 3.05 -25.14 -4.71
N LYS A 237 3.82 -24.11 -4.33
CA LYS A 237 3.96 -22.87 -5.10
C LYS A 237 4.74 -23.09 -6.40
N HIS A 238 5.75 -23.94 -6.39
CA HIS A 238 6.65 -24.17 -7.52
C HIS A 238 6.26 -25.38 -8.39
N SER A 239 5.38 -26.27 -7.91
CA SER A 239 4.93 -27.45 -8.67
C SER A 239 3.43 -27.39 -8.95
N PRO A 240 3.02 -27.03 -10.19
CA PRO A 240 1.61 -27.06 -10.59
C PRO A 240 0.97 -28.44 -10.42
N LEU A 241 1.74 -29.52 -10.63
CA LEU A 241 1.30 -30.89 -10.44
C LEU A 241 1.02 -31.20 -8.96
N ALA A 242 1.92 -30.83 -8.05
CA ALA A 242 1.71 -30.99 -6.61
C ALA A 242 0.48 -30.20 -6.14
N TYR A 243 0.32 -28.97 -6.64
CA TYR A 243 -0.85 -28.15 -6.33
C TYR A 243 -2.16 -28.80 -6.81
N SER A 244 -2.19 -29.32 -8.04
CA SER A 244 -3.37 -30.02 -8.57
C SER A 244 -3.71 -31.26 -7.75
N ARG A 245 -2.69 -32.03 -7.34
CA ARG A 245 -2.86 -33.19 -6.45
C ARG A 245 -3.42 -32.80 -5.09
N LEU A 246 -2.87 -31.75 -4.45
CA LEU A 246 -3.40 -31.23 -3.20
C LEU A 246 -4.86 -30.78 -3.35
N GLN A 247 -5.20 -30.14 -4.47
CA GLN A 247 -6.56 -29.71 -4.74
C GLN A 247 -7.54 -30.90 -4.87
N ASN A 248 -7.10 -32.01 -5.45
CA ASN A 248 -7.90 -33.23 -5.52
C ASN A 248 -8.10 -33.83 -4.12
N VAL A 249 -7.03 -33.95 -3.33
CA VAL A 249 -7.11 -34.41 -1.94
C VAL A 249 -8.06 -33.52 -1.11
N GLN A 250 -8.01 -32.20 -1.28
CA GLN A 250 -8.94 -31.27 -0.63
C GLN A 250 -10.40 -31.55 -1.01
N LYS A 251 -10.68 -31.83 -2.28
CA LYS A 251 -12.03 -32.18 -2.76
C LYS A 251 -12.50 -33.51 -2.21
N ASP A 252 -11.64 -34.53 -2.23
CA ASP A 252 -11.97 -35.87 -1.74
C ASP A 252 -12.31 -35.86 -0.24
N LEU A 253 -11.62 -35.01 0.53
CA LEU A 253 -11.90 -34.79 1.95
C LEU A 253 -13.05 -33.81 2.22
N SER A 254 -13.73 -33.31 1.18
CA SER A 254 -14.77 -32.27 1.29
C SER A 254 -14.30 -31.02 2.07
N GLN A 255 -13.01 -30.70 2.00
CA GLN A 255 -12.44 -29.48 2.58
C GLN A 255 -12.54 -28.34 1.57
N THR A 256 -12.70 -27.11 2.07
CA THR A 256 -12.65 -25.92 1.19
C THR A 256 -11.28 -25.83 0.53
N PRO A 257 -11.19 -25.86 -0.81
CA PRO A 257 -9.92 -25.73 -1.51
C PRO A 257 -9.25 -24.41 -1.15
N LYS A 258 -8.02 -24.49 -0.65
CA LYS A 258 -7.27 -23.30 -0.22
C LYS A 258 -5.89 -23.32 -0.87
N ARG A 259 -5.55 -22.21 -1.51
CA ARG A 259 -4.19 -21.95 -1.98
C ARG A 259 -3.32 -21.55 -0.79
N LEU A 260 -2.29 -22.35 -0.51
CA LEU A 260 -1.32 -22.04 0.53
C LEU A 260 -0.52 -20.79 0.15
N GLN A 261 -0.31 -19.92 1.13
CA GLN A 261 0.36 -18.63 0.95
C GLN A 261 1.68 -18.63 1.70
N GLN A 262 2.75 -18.24 1.02
CA GLN A 262 4.08 -18.14 1.62
C GLN A 262 4.17 -16.80 2.38
N ASP A 263 4.86 -16.79 3.51
CA ASP A 263 5.04 -15.58 4.28
C ASP A 263 6.05 -14.62 3.63
N VAL A 264 5.92 -13.35 4.00
CA VAL A 264 6.88 -12.28 3.75
C VAL A 264 7.56 -12.00 5.09
N ALA A 265 8.80 -12.44 5.25
CA ALA A 265 9.49 -12.46 6.55
C ALA A 265 9.52 -11.09 7.28
N THR A 266 9.41 -9.99 6.54
CA THR A 266 9.38 -8.63 7.10
C THR A 266 8.05 -8.22 7.75
N ARG A 267 6.97 -9.00 7.56
CA ARG A 267 5.63 -8.72 8.10
C ARG A 267 5.08 -9.92 8.90
N TRP A 268 4.88 -9.75 10.20
CA TRP A 268 4.52 -10.82 11.12
C TRP A 268 3.16 -11.47 10.78
N ASN A 269 2.19 -10.67 10.31
CA ASN A 269 0.86 -11.16 9.92
C ASN A 269 0.95 -12.18 8.79
N SER A 270 1.92 -12.04 7.88
CA SER A 270 2.08 -12.98 6.77
C SER A 270 2.55 -14.36 7.25
N THR A 271 3.42 -14.42 8.26
CA THR A 271 3.79 -15.68 8.93
C THR A 271 2.60 -16.28 9.65
N TYR A 272 1.80 -15.45 10.34
CA TYR A 272 0.55 -15.88 10.96
C TYR A 272 -0.42 -16.49 9.94
N TYR A 273 -0.65 -15.84 8.79
CA TYR A 273 -1.53 -16.35 7.74
C TYR A 273 -1.02 -17.64 7.09
N MET A 274 0.30 -17.74 6.85
CA MET A 274 0.91 -18.97 6.34
C MET A 274 0.63 -20.14 7.29
N LEU A 275 0.95 -19.98 8.57
CA LEU A 275 0.73 -21.02 9.57
C LEU A 275 -0.74 -21.34 9.78
N LYS A 276 -1.62 -20.33 9.75
CA LYS A 276 -3.08 -20.51 9.80
C LYS A 276 -3.56 -21.35 8.62
N SER A 277 -3.09 -21.04 7.40
CA SER A 277 -3.45 -21.79 6.19
C SER A 277 -2.97 -23.25 6.24
N LEU A 278 -1.77 -23.49 6.75
CA LEU A 278 -1.21 -24.84 6.92
C LEU A 278 -2.00 -25.63 7.99
N HIS A 279 -2.36 -24.98 9.09
CA HIS A 279 -3.14 -25.59 10.17
C HIS A 279 -4.55 -25.99 9.71
N GLU A 280 -5.25 -25.11 8.99
CA GLU A 280 -6.57 -25.41 8.42
C GLU A 280 -6.50 -26.57 7.40
N GLN A 281 -5.38 -26.73 6.71
CA GLN A 281 -5.13 -27.77 5.72
C GLN A 281 -4.40 -28.99 6.28
N LYS A 282 -4.25 -29.10 7.62
CA LYS A 282 -3.53 -30.20 8.28
C LYS A 282 -4.02 -31.59 7.85
N ARG A 283 -5.34 -31.77 7.69
CA ARG A 283 -5.94 -33.04 7.24
C ARG A 283 -5.58 -33.36 5.78
N ALA A 284 -5.77 -32.40 4.88
CA ALA A 284 -5.37 -32.55 3.47
C ALA A 284 -3.87 -32.82 3.32
N LEU A 285 -3.01 -32.13 4.07
CA LEU A 285 -1.57 -32.38 4.06
C LEU A 285 -1.23 -33.78 4.59
N GLY A 286 -1.92 -34.23 5.65
CA GLY A 286 -1.75 -35.59 6.17
C GLY A 286 -2.14 -36.68 5.17
N ALA A 287 -3.26 -36.50 4.46
CA ALA A 287 -3.69 -37.41 3.41
C ALA A 287 -2.76 -37.36 2.19
N TYR A 288 -2.29 -36.17 1.80
CA TYR A 288 -1.36 -36.00 0.68
C TYR A 288 -0.06 -36.80 0.90
N VAL A 289 0.47 -36.83 2.12
CA VAL A 289 1.71 -37.55 2.46
C VAL A 289 1.55 -39.08 2.36
N ALA A 290 0.32 -39.60 2.36
CA ALA A 290 0.10 -41.03 2.18
C ALA A 290 0.43 -41.50 0.75
N ASP A 291 0.22 -40.63 -0.25
CA ASP A 291 0.38 -40.96 -1.67
C ASP A 291 1.56 -40.22 -2.33
N PHE A 292 2.06 -39.14 -1.73
CA PHE A 292 3.05 -38.25 -2.33
C PHE A 292 4.07 -37.73 -1.30
N ASP A 293 5.29 -37.46 -1.76
CA ASP A 293 6.33 -36.90 -0.89
C ASP A 293 6.17 -35.40 -0.64
N LEU A 294 6.37 -34.99 0.60
CA LEU A 294 6.60 -33.59 0.99
C LEU A 294 8.07 -33.38 1.36
N PRO A 295 8.63 -32.19 1.12
CA PRO A 295 10.01 -31.89 1.53
C PRO A 295 10.20 -31.92 3.05
N ASP A 296 9.13 -31.69 3.81
CA ASP A 296 9.11 -31.75 5.27
C ASP A 296 7.69 -31.96 5.79
N THR A 297 7.59 -32.35 7.06
CA THR A 297 6.33 -32.47 7.79
C THR A 297 6.46 -31.90 9.20
N PHE A 298 5.33 -31.45 9.76
CA PHE A 298 5.29 -31.04 11.15
C PHE A 298 5.02 -32.24 12.06
N SER A 299 5.77 -32.34 13.16
CA SER A 299 5.48 -33.29 14.23
C SER A 299 4.17 -32.94 14.95
N ALA A 300 3.62 -33.88 15.73
CA ALA A 300 2.45 -33.62 16.56
C ALA A 300 2.65 -32.47 17.55
N SER A 301 3.85 -32.34 18.14
CA SER A 301 4.19 -31.24 19.04
C SER A 301 4.31 -29.90 18.31
N GLN A 302 4.86 -29.88 17.10
CA GLN A 302 4.92 -28.68 16.27
C GLN A 302 3.53 -28.21 15.85
N TRP A 303 2.62 -29.14 15.51
CA TRP A 303 1.22 -28.78 15.27
C TRP A 303 0.54 -28.15 16.49
N GLY A 304 0.76 -28.70 17.69
CA GLY A 304 0.26 -28.10 18.93
C GLY A 304 0.85 -26.71 19.18
N LEU A 305 2.14 -26.52 18.90
CA LEU A 305 2.78 -25.20 19.03
C LEU A 305 2.23 -24.18 18.02
N ILE A 306 1.93 -24.60 16.78
CA ILE A 306 1.25 -23.76 15.78
C ILE A 306 -0.12 -23.32 16.30
N GLU A 307 -0.93 -24.25 16.80
CA GLU A 307 -2.27 -23.95 17.33
C GLU A 307 -2.23 -22.93 18.47
N ASN A 308 -1.34 -23.14 19.45
CA ASN A 308 -1.16 -22.21 20.56
C ASN A 308 -0.66 -20.84 20.10
N MET A 309 0.24 -20.78 19.11
CA MET A 309 0.76 -19.54 18.55
C MET A 309 -0.32 -18.77 17.78
N LEU A 310 -1.17 -19.46 17.01
CA LEU A 310 -2.31 -18.85 16.33
C LEU A 310 -3.27 -18.23 17.34
N SER A 311 -3.60 -18.95 18.43
CA SER A 311 -4.46 -18.41 19.49
C SER A 311 -3.82 -17.21 20.21
N LEU A 312 -2.50 -17.23 20.46
CA LEU A 312 -1.78 -16.13 21.10
C LEU A 312 -1.75 -14.85 20.24
N LEU A 313 -1.57 -15.01 18.92
CA LEU A 313 -1.42 -13.88 17.99
C LEU A 313 -2.74 -13.38 17.39
N GLU A 314 -3.83 -14.12 17.53
CA GLU A 314 -5.14 -13.72 17.00
C GLU A 314 -5.59 -12.32 17.48
N PRO A 315 -5.50 -11.95 18.77
CA PRO A 315 -5.86 -10.59 19.20
C PRO A 315 -4.96 -9.49 18.62
N PHE A 316 -3.69 -9.82 18.33
CA PHE A 316 -2.78 -8.89 17.66
C PHE A 316 -3.18 -8.68 16.21
N GLU A 317 -3.66 -9.73 15.55
CA GLU A 317 -4.10 -9.68 14.16
C GLU A 317 -5.37 -8.85 14.04
N GLU A 318 -6.37 -9.15 14.87
CA GLU A 318 -7.62 -8.39 14.93
C GLU A 318 -7.36 -6.89 15.18
N LEU A 319 -6.47 -6.60 16.12
CA LEU A 319 -6.10 -5.23 16.42
C LEU A 319 -5.36 -4.57 15.25
N THR A 320 -4.41 -5.27 14.63
CA THR A 320 -3.66 -4.74 13.48
C THR A 320 -4.60 -4.42 12.32
N GLN A 321 -5.54 -5.31 12.00
CA GLN A 321 -6.58 -5.04 11.00
C GLN A 321 -7.44 -3.84 11.38
N LYS A 322 -7.78 -3.69 12.67
CA LYS A 322 -8.59 -2.56 13.14
C LYS A 322 -7.84 -1.24 12.94
N ILE A 323 -6.57 -1.16 13.37
CA ILE A 323 -5.79 0.10 13.34
C ILE A 323 -5.28 0.47 11.95
N SER A 324 -5.20 -0.48 11.02
CA SER A 324 -4.83 -0.22 9.63
C SER A 324 -5.96 0.38 8.79
N LYS A 325 -7.17 0.54 9.35
CA LYS A 325 -8.28 1.21 8.66
C LYS A 325 -8.07 2.72 8.63
N ALA A 326 -8.45 3.36 7.53
CA ALA A 326 -8.39 4.82 7.37
C ALA A 326 -9.25 5.60 8.39
N SER A 327 -10.25 4.95 8.99
CA SER A 327 -11.13 5.54 10.01
C SER A 327 -10.62 5.41 11.45
N THR A 328 -9.40 4.87 11.64
CA THR A 328 -8.85 4.66 12.99
C THR A 328 -8.42 5.99 13.61
N SER A 329 -8.68 6.15 14.91
CA SER A 329 -8.25 7.33 15.66
C SER A 329 -7.06 7.02 16.55
N ALA A 330 -6.22 8.05 16.79
CA ALA A 330 -5.19 8.01 17.83
C ALA A 330 -5.76 7.67 19.23
N ALA A 331 -7.05 7.98 19.45
CA ALA A 331 -7.78 7.63 20.67
C ALA A 331 -7.87 6.11 20.93
N ASP A 332 -7.74 5.28 19.88
CA ASP A 332 -7.83 3.82 20.01
C ASP A 332 -6.52 3.19 20.50
N VAL A 333 -5.40 3.91 20.49
CA VAL A 333 -4.06 3.35 20.79
C VAL A 333 -3.97 2.87 22.25
N ILE A 334 -4.24 3.76 23.21
CA ILE A 334 -4.17 3.44 24.65
C ILE A 334 -5.12 2.29 25.02
N PRO A 335 -6.43 2.33 24.70
CA PRO A 335 -7.35 1.23 24.99
C PRO A 335 -6.88 -0.10 24.42
N SER A 336 -6.36 -0.08 23.20
CA SER A 336 -5.93 -1.30 22.52
C SER A 336 -4.69 -1.92 23.14
N VAL A 337 -3.68 -1.11 23.48
CA VAL A 337 -2.48 -1.61 24.16
C VAL A 337 -2.81 -2.11 25.57
N MET A 338 -3.69 -1.42 26.30
CA MET A 338 -4.15 -1.89 27.61
C MET A 338 -4.90 -3.22 27.51
N ALA A 339 -5.75 -3.39 26.49
CA ALA A 339 -6.43 -4.65 26.25
C ALA A 339 -5.45 -5.79 25.95
N LEU A 340 -4.42 -5.54 25.13
CA LEU A 340 -3.35 -6.50 24.86
C LEU A 340 -2.55 -6.85 26.13
N LYS A 341 -2.12 -5.86 26.92
CA LYS A 341 -1.42 -6.08 28.20
C LYS A 341 -2.26 -6.94 29.13
N ARG A 342 -3.57 -6.68 29.23
CA ARG A 342 -4.50 -7.48 30.04
C ARG A 342 -4.68 -8.90 29.51
N PHE A 343 -4.75 -9.08 28.19
CA PHE A 343 -4.83 -10.41 27.57
C PHE A 343 -3.57 -11.22 27.86
N LEU A 344 -2.39 -10.63 27.70
CA LEU A 344 -1.10 -11.28 27.94
C LEU A 344 -0.82 -11.54 29.42
N GLY A 345 -1.34 -10.71 30.32
CA GLY A 345 -1.17 -10.87 31.77
C GLY A 345 -2.09 -11.90 32.42
N LYS A 346 -3.13 -12.38 31.71
CA LYS A 346 -4.03 -13.42 32.23
C LYS A 346 -3.48 -14.80 31.94
N GLU A 347 -3.26 -15.62 32.97
CA GLU A 347 -2.97 -17.04 32.76
C GLU A 347 -4.23 -17.80 32.35
N VAL A 348 -4.11 -18.60 31.29
CA VAL A 348 -5.20 -19.46 30.77
C VAL A 348 -4.65 -20.87 30.56
N ALA A 349 -5.49 -21.89 30.69
CA ALA A 349 -5.09 -23.29 30.48
C ALA A 349 -4.45 -23.55 29.10
N SER A 350 -4.83 -22.79 28.06
CA SER A 350 -4.25 -22.86 26.72
C SER A 350 -2.81 -22.33 26.61
N ASP A 351 -2.25 -21.76 27.68
CA ASP A 351 -0.88 -21.23 27.66
C ASP A 351 0.20 -22.33 27.67
N HIS A 352 -0.19 -23.61 27.83
CA HIS A 352 0.74 -24.75 27.79
C HIS A 352 1.51 -24.79 26.47
N GLY A 353 2.82 -24.52 26.52
CA GLY A 353 3.71 -24.51 25.34
C GLY A 353 4.03 -23.11 24.78
N VAL A 354 3.34 -22.05 25.23
CA VAL A 354 3.58 -20.65 24.80
C VAL A 354 3.80 -19.67 25.97
N LYS A 355 3.88 -20.16 27.22
CA LYS A 355 4.10 -19.30 28.41
C LYS A 355 5.28 -18.34 28.25
N THR A 356 6.42 -18.84 27.80
CA THR A 356 7.62 -18.03 27.55
C THR A 356 7.33 -16.95 26.51
N SER A 357 6.70 -17.32 25.38
CA SER A 357 6.33 -16.38 24.31
C SER A 357 5.34 -15.32 24.75
N LYS A 358 4.39 -15.69 25.60
CA LYS A 358 3.43 -14.75 26.20
C LYS A 358 4.12 -13.75 27.12
N ALA A 359 5.04 -14.22 27.97
CA ALA A 359 5.81 -13.36 28.88
C ALA A 359 6.74 -12.41 28.11
N THR A 360 7.51 -12.92 27.14
CA THR A 360 8.39 -12.09 26.30
C THR A 360 7.61 -11.09 25.45
N LEU A 361 6.43 -11.48 24.96
CA LEU A 361 5.55 -10.57 24.22
C LEU A 361 4.98 -9.48 25.13
N LEU A 362 4.60 -9.81 26.37
CA LEU A 362 4.14 -8.82 27.35
C LEU A 362 5.24 -7.81 27.69
N GLU A 363 6.47 -8.29 27.90
CA GLU A 363 7.63 -7.43 28.14
C GLU A 363 7.89 -6.51 26.94
N ALA A 364 7.91 -7.06 25.72
CA ALA A 364 8.15 -6.30 24.49
C ALA A 364 7.06 -5.23 24.27
N VAL A 365 5.79 -5.57 24.44
CA VAL A 365 4.67 -4.61 24.35
C VAL A 365 4.78 -3.55 25.45
N SER A 366 5.07 -3.95 26.69
CA SER A 366 5.15 -3.02 27.81
C SER A 366 6.28 -2.02 27.65
N ARG A 367 7.46 -2.48 27.24
CA ARG A 367 8.63 -1.62 27.00
C ARG A 367 8.41 -0.66 25.84
N ARG A 368 7.84 -1.14 24.72
CA ARG A 368 7.65 -0.33 23.51
C ARG A 368 6.55 0.73 23.64
N PHE A 369 5.57 0.48 24.49
CA PHE A 369 4.46 1.40 24.77
C PHE A 369 4.50 1.95 26.21
N ALA A 370 5.68 2.03 26.83
CA ALA A 370 5.81 2.47 28.23
C ALA A 370 5.34 3.92 28.43
N GLU A 371 5.69 4.80 27.50
CA GLU A 371 5.42 6.24 27.61
C GLU A 371 4.15 6.68 26.86
N MET A 372 3.36 5.73 26.33
CA MET A 372 2.19 6.05 25.49
C MET A 372 1.13 6.90 26.23
N GLU A 373 0.98 6.69 27.55
CA GLU A 373 0.00 7.41 28.37
C GLU A 373 0.43 8.84 28.68
N LYS A 374 1.74 9.11 28.64
CA LYS A 374 2.32 10.44 28.86
C LYS A 374 2.43 11.25 27.58
N GLU A 375 2.38 10.61 26.42
CA GLU A 375 2.36 11.28 25.11
C GLU A 375 1.09 12.15 24.99
N PRO A 376 1.22 13.49 24.90
CA PRO A 376 0.07 14.39 24.86
C PRO A 376 -0.94 14.04 23.77
N LEU A 377 -0.49 13.69 22.56
CA LEU A 377 -1.41 13.43 21.45
C LEU A 377 -2.28 12.19 21.67
N TYR A 378 -1.72 11.12 22.23
CA TYR A 378 -2.49 9.91 22.54
C TYR A 378 -3.42 10.11 23.74
N SER A 379 -2.91 10.74 24.80
CA SER A 379 -3.68 10.95 26.02
C SER A 379 -4.85 11.91 25.81
N LEU A 380 -4.63 13.04 25.10
CA LEU A 380 -5.67 14.00 24.75
C LEU A 380 -6.69 13.38 23.80
N ALA A 381 -6.26 12.67 22.74
CA ALA A 381 -7.19 11.99 21.83
C ALA A 381 -8.07 10.97 22.58
N THR A 382 -7.50 10.23 23.53
CA THR A 382 -8.22 9.22 24.31
C THR A 382 -9.24 9.83 25.27
N ILE A 383 -8.90 10.92 25.97
CA ILE A 383 -9.79 11.52 26.98
C ILE A 383 -10.99 12.24 26.35
N ILE A 384 -10.83 12.85 25.17
CA ILE A 384 -11.92 13.53 24.46
C ILE A 384 -12.87 12.54 23.77
N ASP A 385 -12.44 11.28 23.59
CA ASP A 385 -13.29 10.25 23.00
C ASP A 385 -14.38 9.80 23.98
N PRO A 386 -15.68 9.99 23.65
CA PRO A 386 -16.78 9.65 24.54
C PRO A 386 -16.86 8.17 24.94
N ARG A 387 -16.24 7.27 24.16
CA ARG A 387 -16.20 5.83 24.42
C ARG A 387 -15.30 5.51 25.62
N TYR A 388 -14.22 6.28 25.80
CA TYR A 388 -13.16 5.99 26.78
C TYR A 388 -13.17 6.98 27.95
N LYS A 389 -13.22 8.29 27.64
CA LYS A 389 -13.12 9.37 28.63
C LYS A 389 -11.89 9.18 29.53
N ASP A 390 -12.05 9.36 30.84
CA ASP A 390 -11.00 9.18 31.84
C ASP A 390 -10.95 7.76 32.43
N ARG A 391 -11.65 6.77 31.86
CA ARG A 391 -11.78 5.43 32.47
C ARG A 391 -10.52 4.59 32.42
N LEU A 392 -9.63 4.87 31.46
CA LEU A 392 -8.46 4.05 31.17
C LEU A 392 -7.19 4.50 31.88
N PHE A 393 -7.17 5.71 32.42
CA PHE A 393 -6.00 6.27 33.08
C PHE A 393 -5.97 5.95 34.59
N SER A 394 -4.78 5.94 35.19
CA SER A 394 -4.65 5.96 36.66
C SER A 394 -5.08 7.32 37.22
N ASN A 395 -5.35 7.45 38.52
CA ASN A 395 -5.79 8.71 39.10
C ASN A 395 -4.77 9.85 38.90
N GLU A 396 -3.47 9.51 38.97
CA GLU A 396 -2.36 10.44 38.75
C GLU A 396 -2.36 10.93 37.30
N VAL A 397 -2.42 10.01 36.34
CA VAL A 397 -2.42 10.34 34.90
C VAL A 397 -3.69 11.09 34.51
N LYS A 398 -4.85 10.77 35.11
CA LYS A 398 -6.11 11.52 34.87
C LYS A 398 -5.97 12.99 35.19
N ALA A 399 -5.37 13.32 36.35
CA ALA A 399 -5.23 14.71 36.77
C ALA A 399 -4.33 15.49 35.80
N GLU A 400 -3.22 14.87 35.39
CA GLU A 400 -2.28 15.46 34.42
C GLU A 400 -2.95 15.68 33.05
N VAL A 401 -3.63 14.66 32.51
CA VAL A 401 -4.27 14.74 31.19
C VAL A 401 -5.42 15.76 31.18
N LYS A 402 -6.20 15.85 32.27
CA LYS A 402 -7.22 16.89 32.42
C LYS A 402 -6.63 18.29 32.49
N GLY A 403 -5.51 18.46 33.20
CA GLY A 403 -4.77 19.73 33.24
C GLY A 403 -4.36 20.17 31.83
N ARG A 404 -3.69 19.28 31.09
CA ARG A 404 -3.28 19.56 29.69
C ARG A 404 -4.45 19.89 28.77
N LEU A 405 -5.59 19.20 28.93
CA LEU A 405 -6.79 19.49 28.14
C LEU A 405 -7.33 20.90 28.45
N LEU A 406 -7.34 21.30 29.72
CA LEU A 406 -7.76 22.64 30.12
C LEU A 406 -6.82 23.71 29.55
N ASP A 407 -5.50 23.49 29.60
CA ASP A 407 -4.52 24.41 29.03
C ASP A 407 -4.76 24.62 27.53
N GLN A 408 -5.00 23.54 26.78
CA GLN A 408 -5.33 23.59 25.35
C GLN A 408 -6.64 24.34 25.07
N LEU A 409 -7.67 24.15 25.90
CA LEU A 409 -8.95 24.87 25.73
C LEU A 409 -8.79 26.37 25.99
N VAL A 410 -7.95 26.75 26.95
CA VAL A 410 -7.63 28.16 27.26
C VAL A 410 -6.83 28.80 26.12
N GLU A 411 -5.81 28.11 25.60
CA GLU A 411 -5.02 28.57 24.45
C GLU A 411 -5.89 28.83 23.22
N GLN A 412 -6.88 27.98 22.97
CA GLN A 412 -7.80 28.14 21.83
C GLN A 412 -8.95 29.12 22.09
N GLN A 413 -8.98 29.80 23.24
CA GLN A 413 -10.04 30.73 23.64
C GLN A 413 -11.46 30.11 23.60
N ILE A 414 -11.56 28.78 23.79
CA ILE A 414 -12.84 28.09 23.76
C ILE A 414 -13.56 28.40 25.08
N GLN A 415 -14.56 29.29 25.03
CA GLN A 415 -15.38 29.56 26.21
C GLN A 415 -16.28 28.37 26.53
N PRO A 416 -16.45 28.01 27.82
CA PRO A 416 -17.41 26.99 28.21
C PRO A 416 -18.81 27.42 27.74
N LEU A 417 -19.49 26.51 27.04
CA LEU A 417 -20.89 26.70 26.65
C LEU A 417 -21.72 26.98 27.90
N THR A 418 -22.12 28.24 28.11
CA THR A 418 -22.98 28.68 29.21
C THR A 418 -24.44 28.29 29.00
N SER A 419 -24.78 27.60 27.90
CA SER A 419 -26.10 27.04 27.68
C SER A 419 -26.24 25.70 28.40
N THR A 420 -27.11 25.68 29.38
CA THR A 420 -27.65 24.47 30.00
C THR A 420 -28.20 23.55 28.91
N TRP A 421 -27.47 22.48 28.59
CA TRP A 421 -28.01 21.38 27.81
C TRP A 421 -29.12 20.73 28.62
N SER A 422 -30.37 21.10 28.36
CA SER A 422 -31.53 20.40 28.89
C SER A 422 -31.55 19.00 28.26
N PHE A 423 -31.01 18.01 28.96
CA PHE A 423 -31.24 16.61 28.64
C PHE A 423 -32.74 16.33 28.87
N SER A 424 -33.56 16.51 27.83
CA SER A 424 -34.90 15.95 27.80
C SER A 424 -34.76 14.43 27.86
N ARG A 425 -34.93 13.87 29.06
CA ARG A 425 -35.06 12.43 29.27
C ARG A 425 -36.23 11.93 28.43
N VAL A 426 -35.93 11.31 27.30
CA VAL A 426 -36.90 10.49 26.58
C VAL A 426 -37.19 9.27 27.47
N ARG A 427 -38.24 9.39 28.30
CA ARG A 427 -38.85 8.24 28.96
C ARG A 427 -39.53 7.41 27.86
N HIS A 428 -38.93 6.30 27.48
CA HIS A 428 -39.64 5.24 26.78
C HIS A 428 -40.83 4.80 27.65
N ARG A 429 -42.05 5.19 27.25
CA ARG A 429 -43.27 4.53 27.72
C ARG A 429 -43.21 3.09 27.23
N ARG A 430 -43.19 2.14 28.17
CA ARG A 430 -43.56 0.75 27.88
C ARG A 430 -45.02 0.78 27.42
N ALA A 431 -45.27 0.37 26.18
CA ALA A 431 -46.60 -0.01 25.76
C ALA A 431 -46.97 -1.30 26.53
N GLY A 432 -48.12 -1.26 27.19
CA GLY A 432 -48.77 -2.43 27.77
C GLY A 432 -49.55 -3.22 26.73
#